data_AF-A0A7W7VU47-F1
#
_entry.id   AF-A0A7W7VU47-F1
#
_cell.length_a   1.000
_cell.length_b   1.000
_cell.length_c   1.000
_cell.angle_alpha   90.00
_cell.angle_beta   90.00
_cell.angle_gamma   90.00
#
_symmetry.space_group_name_H-M   'P 1'
#
loop_
_entity.id
_entity.type
_entity.pdbx_description
1 polymer ?
#
loop_
_entity_poly.entity_id
_entity_poly.type
_entity_poly.pdbx_seq_one_letter_code
_entity_poly.pdbx_strand_id
1 'polypeptide(L)'
;MMHRHPANVARHDERTVGDRVADDITKSMGSWRFIIAQAVFTAAWIVVNTVHGWGLMWDSYPYVLLNLVYSFQAGFTGPILLLSQNRQAEHDRLRAEHDYGVNEEALAWSRAIGARLDVQIPQAVSPDVP
;
A
#
# COMPACT_ATOMS: atom_id res chain seq x y z
N MET A 1 20.87 -11.53 -16.79
CA MET A 1 20.01 -10.73 -17.70
C MET A 1 18.61 -10.70 -17.10
N MET A 2 18.18 -9.55 -16.58
CA MET A 2 16.87 -9.37 -15.95
C MET A 2 15.78 -9.46 -17.02
N HIS A 3 14.96 -10.50 -17.03
CA HIS A 3 13.81 -10.60 -17.93
C HIS A 3 12.73 -9.59 -17.49
N ARG A 4 12.80 -8.37 -18.03
CA ARG A 4 11.75 -7.36 -17.88
C ARG A 4 10.61 -7.76 -18.82
N HIS A 5 9.50 -8.22 -18.26
CA HIS A 5 8.28 -8.54 -19.00
C HIS A 5 7.77 -7.29 -19.77
N PRO A 6 7.39 -7.40 -21.06
CA PRO A 6 6.91 -6.28 -21.87
C PRO A 6 5.61 -5.63 -21.35
N ALA A 7 4.85 -6.34 -20.51
CA ALA A 7 3.64 -5.82 -19.86
C ALA A 7 3.91 -4.65 -18.89
N ASN A 8 5.15 -4.51 -18.38
CA ASN A 8 5.50 -3.41 -17.49
C ASN A 8 5.78 -2.11 -18.25
N VAL A 9 6.12 -2.16 -19.54
CA VAL A 9 6.58 -0.99 -20.31
C VAL A 9 5.42 -0.20 -20.91
N ALA A 10 4.32 -0.87 -21.29
CA ALA A 10 3.15 -0.22 -21.88
C ALA A 10 2.23 0.50 -20.87
N ARG A 11 2.35 0.21 -19.57
CA ARG A 11 1.52 0.84 -18.51
C ARG A 11 2.18 2.06 -17.85
N HIS A 12 3.34 2.48 -18.35
CA HIS A 12 4.13 3.57 -17.75
C HIS A 12 3.77 4.97 -18.24
N ASP A 13 2.99 5.12 -19.33
CA ASP A 13 2.74 6.43 -19.97
C ASP A 13 1.40 7.10 -19.58
N GLU A 14 0.51 6.40 -18.88
CA GLU A 14 -0.79 6.95 -18.42
C GLU A 14 -0.90 7.07 -16.90
N ARG A 15 0.23 7.19 -16.18
CA ARG A 15 0.17 7.44 -14.73
C ARG A 15 -0.16 8.90 -14.46
N THR A 16 -1.46 9.16 -14.21
CA THR A 16 -1.96 10.41 -13.65
C THR A 16 -1.10 10.84 -12.46
N VAL A 17 -0.88 12.15 -12.28
CA VAL A 17 -0.06 12.70 -11.18
C VAL A 17 -0.55 12.18 -9.80
N GLY A 18 -1.86 11.97 -9.66
CA GLY A 18 -2.47 11.37 -8.48
C GLY A 18 -2.00 9.94 -8.18
N ASP A 19 -1.73 9.12 -9.19
CA ASP A 19 -1.26 7.75 -9.00
C ASP A 19 0.17 7.70 -8.46
N ARG A 20 1.02 8.64 -8.91
CA ARG A 20 2.39 8.79 -8.39
C ARG A 20 2.40 9.27 -6.95
N VAL A 21 1.56 10.26 -6.64
CA VAL A 21 1.43 10.80 -5.28
C VAL A 21 0.85 9.74 -4.33
N ALA A 22 -0.14 8.95 -4.77
CA ALA A 22 -0.68 7.85 -3.98
C ALA A 22 0.36 6.79 -3.67
N ASP A 23 1.15 6.34 -4.66
CA ASP A 23 2.21 5.34 -4.47
C ASP A 23 3.30 5.84 -3.51
N ASP A 24 3.69 7.12 -3.57
CA ASP A 24 4.68 7.72 -2.68
C ASP A 24 4.14 7.91 -1.26
N ILE A 25 2.87 8.29 -1.11
CA ILE A 25 2.20 8.40 0.20
C ILE A 25 2.08 7.03 0.85
N THR A 26 1.65 5.99 0.11
CA THR A 26 1.52 4.63 0.63
C THR A 26 2.87 4.06 1.08
N LYS A 27 3.96 4.32 0.34
CA LYS A 27 5.31 3.93 0.77
C LYS A 27 5.80 4.72 1.99
N SER A 28 5.40 5.97 2.11
CA SER A 28 5.84 6.86 3.19
C SER A 28 5.10 6.62 4.51
N MET A 29 3.78 6.36 4.47
CA MET A 29 2.97 6.06 5.65
C MET A 29 3.35 4.77 6.37
N GLY A 30 3.96 3.80 5.68
CA GLY A 30 4.45 2.55 6.27
C GLY A 30 5.88 2.61 6.81
N SER A 31 6.58 3.75 6.71
CA SER A 31 7.99 3.85 7.08
C SER A 31 8.21 4.39 8.49
N TRP A 32 9.07 3.74 9.27
CA TRP A 32 9.57 4.23 10.55
C TRP A 32 10.16 5.66 10.48
N ARG A 33 10.69 6.06 9.32
CA ARG A 33 11.24 7.41 9.10
C ARG A 33 10.18 8.50 9.15
N PHE A 34 8.95 8.23 8.70
CA PHE A 34 7.86 9.18 8.72
C PHE A 34 7.38 9.47 10.15
N ILE A 35 7.24 8.42 10.96
CA ILE A 35 6.86 8.53 12.37
C ILE A 35 7.87 9.40 13.13
N ILE A 36 9.17 9.16 12.93
CA ILE A 36 10.24 9.94 13.57
C ILE A 36 10.21 11.40 13.09
N ALA A 37 10.07 11.65 11.79
CA ALA A 37 9.99 13.01 11.25
C ALA A 37 8.79 13.79 11.81
N GLN A 38 7.62 13.15 11.89
CA GLN A 38 6.42 13.74 12.49
C GLN A 38 6.61 14.04 13.98
N ALA A 39 7.21 13.13 14.74
CA ALA A 39 7.50 13.34 16.15
C ALA A 39 8.47 14.52 16.38
N VAL A 40 9.53 14.61 15.56
CA VAL A 40 10.49 15.73 15.60
C VAL A 40 9.82 17.04 15.24
N PHE A 41 8.97 17.07 14.19
CA PHE A 41 8.21 18.25 13.80
C PHE A 41 7.34 18.76 14.95
N THR A 42 6.60 17.85 15.60
CA THR A 42 5.71 18.20 16.72
C THR A 42 6.49 18.68 17.93
N ALA A 43 7.61 18.02 18.27
CA ALA A 43 8.48 18.47 19.34
C ALA A 43 9.09 19.86 19.04
N ALA A 44 9.54 20.10 17.81
CA ALA A 44 10.07 21.39 17.38
C ALA A 44 9.00 22.48 17.45
N TRP A 45 7.76 22.18 17.04
CA TRP A 45 6.64 23.13 17.12
C TRP A 45 6.34 23.53 18.57
N ILE A 46 6.31 22.55 19.48
CA ILE A 46 6.14 22.79 20.92
C ILE A 46 7.27 23.69 21.43
N VAL A 47 8.53 23.37 21.12
CA VAL A 47 9.71 24.16 21.55
C VAL A 47 9.65 25.59 21.02
N VAL A 48 9.36 25.79 19.73
CA VAL A 48 9.26 27.14 19.13
C VAL A 48 8.16 27.96 19.81
N ASN A 49 6.99 27.36 20.07
CA ASN A 49 5.88 28.03 20.74
C ASN A 49 6.17 28.33 22.21
N THR A 50 6.84 27.42 22.93
CA THR A 50 7.23 27.65 24.33
C THR A 50 8.31 28.72 24.46
N VAL A 51 9.26 28.80 23.53
CA VAL A 51 10.34 29.81 23.53
C VAL A 51 9.83 31.19 23.10
N HIS A 52 8.91 31.28 22.13
CA HIS A 52 8.31 32.55 21.70
C HIS A 52 7.11 33.00 22.57
N GLY A 53 6.57 32.11 23.41
CA GLY A 53 5.44 32.35 24.29
C GLY A 53 5.70 33.32 25.46
N TRP A 54 6.92 33.82 25.64
CA TRP A 54 7.24 34.84 26.65
C TRP A 54 7.00 36.30 26.19
N GLY A 55 6.45 36.52 24.99
CA GLY A 55 6.16 37.90 24.53
C GLY A 55 5.06 38.05 23.47
N LEU A 56 4.79 37.04 22.64
CA LEU A 56 3.63 37.03 21.73
C LEU A 56 3.01 35.62 21.73
N MET A 57 1.80 35.51 22.29
CA MET A 57 1.05 34.25 22.36
C MET A 57 0.42 33.92 21.00
N TRP A 58 1.17 33.29 20.09
CA TRP A 58 0.64 32.82 18.80
C TRP A 58 -0.19 31.54 18.97
N ASP A 59 0.23 30.58 19.81
CA ASP A 59 -0.52 29.34 20.10
C ASP A 59 -0.37 28.92 21.57
N SER A 60 -1.18 29.51 22.46
CA SER A 60 -1.19 29.21 23.90
C SER A 60 -1.78 27.82 24.18
N TYR A 61 -1.30 27.20 25.26
CA TYR A 61 -1.86 25.93 25.76
C TYR A 61 -3.39 26.06 25.93
N PRO A 62 -4.22 25.18 25.32
CA PRO A 62 -3.91 23.90 24.69
C PRO A 62 -3.82 23.99 23.15
N TYR A 63 -2.61 24.16 22.61
CA TYR A 63 -2.24 24.27 21.18
C TYR A 63 -3.37 24.04 20.17
N VAL A 64 -4.17 25.07 19.89
CA VAL A 64 -5.42 24.95 19.11
C VAL A 64 -5.09 24.67 17.64
N LEU A 65 -4.03 25.29 17.12
CA LEU A 65 -3.63 25.12 15.73
C LEU A 65 -3.06 23.73 15.46
N LEU A 66 -2.24 23.20 16.37
CA LEU A 66 -1.77 21.82 16.27
C LEU A 66 -2.93 20.83 16.29
N ASN A 67 -3.86 20.99 17.23
CA ASN A 67 -5.04 20.13 17.30
C ASN A 67 -5.88 20.19 16.02
N LEU A 68 -6.05 21.37 15.43
CA LEU A 68 -6.77 21.54 14.16
C LEU A 68 -6.08 20.77 13.02
N VAL A 69 -4.76 20.90 12.87
CA VAL A 69 -3.99 20.21 11.83
C VAL A 69 -4.08 18.70 12.00
N TYR A 70 -3.93 18.18 13.22
CA TYR A 70 -4.05 16.76 13.50
C TYR A 70 -5.46 16.22 13.26
N SER A 71 -6.49 16.99 13.62
CA SER A 71 -7.89 16.60 13.37
C SER A 71 -8.18 16.51 11.88
N PHE A 72 -7.67 17.47 11.10
CA PHE A 72 -7.74 17.44 9.65
C PHE A 72 -6.98 16.23 9.08
N GLN A 73 -5.74 16.01 9.51
CA GLN A 73 -4.93 14.87 9.08
C GLN A 73 -5.64 13.53 9.34
N ALA A 74 -6.25 13.36 10.52
CA ALA A 74 -7.03 12.17 10.84
C ALA A 74 -8.25 12.03 9.90
N GLY A 75 -8.95 13.12 9.60
CA GLY A 75 -10.08 13.14 8.66
C GLY A 75 -9.72 12.69 7.25
N PHE A 76 -8.52 13.01 6.77
CA PHE A 76 -8.05 12.59 5.44
C PHE A 76 -7.44 11.19 5.39
N THR A 77 -7.03 10.64 6.54
CA THR A 77 -6.39 9.33 6.61
C THR A 77 -7.34 8.22 6.16
N GLY A 78 -8.61 8.25 6.56
CA GLY A 78 -9.61 7.24 6.20
C GLY A 78 -9.82 7.11 4.68
N PRO A 79 -10.19 8.18 3.97
CA PRO A 79 -10.39 8.14 2.52
C PRO A 79 -9.13 7.73 1.74
N ILE A 80 -7.96 8.26 2.10
CA ILE A 80 -6.69 7.92 1.45
C ILE A 80 -6.38 6.43 1.64
N LEU A 81 -6.60 5.91 2.86
CA LEU A 81 -6.42 4.50 3.16
C LEU A 81 -7.38 3.65 2.31
N LEU A 82 -8.66 4.01 2.23
CA LEU A 82 -9.65 3.29 1.41
C LEU A 82 -9.28 3.31 -0.08
N LEU A 83 -8.80 4.44 -0.60
CA LEU A 83 -8.29 4.55 -1.97
C LEU A 83 -7.09 3.63 -2.21
N SER A 84 -6.14 3.60 -1.27
CA SER A 84 -4.97 2.72 -1.36
C SER A 84 -5.35 1.24 -1.26
N GLN A 85 -6.32 0.91 -0.41
CA GLN A 85 -6.84 -0.45 -0.25
C GLN A 85 -7.60 -0.91 -1.49
N ASN A 86 -8.46 -0.07 -2.08
CA ASN A 86 -9.19 -0.41 -3.30
C ASN A 86 -8.23 -0.72 -4.46
N ARG A 87 -7.15 0.06 -4.60
CA ARG A 87 -6.09 -0.21 -5.59
C ARG A 87 -5.31 -1.49 -5.31
N GLN A 88 -4.98 -1.76 -4.04
CA GLN A 88 -4.29 -3.02 -3.66
C GLN A 88 -5.19 -4.23 -3.95
N ALA A 89 -6.48 -4.15 -3.62
CA ALA A 89 -7.45 -5.21 -3.87
C ALA A 89 -7.62 -5.52 -5.37
N GLU A 90 -7.64 -4.50 -6.24
CA GLU A 90 -7.68 -4.70 -7.70
C GLU A 90 -6.42 -5.44 -8.19
N HIS A 91 -5.24 -5.05 -7.68
CA HIS A 91 -3.98 -5.69 -8.05
C HIS A 91 -3.89 -7.14 -7.53
N ASP A 92 -4.40 -7.40 -6.32
CA ASP A 92 -4.43 -8.74 -5.72
C ASP A 92 -5.41 -9.65 -6.45
N ARG A 93 -6.56 -9.12 -6.90
CA ARG A 93 -7.50 -9.87 -7.75
C ARG A 93 -6.86 -10.29 -9.08
N LEU A 94 -6.17 -9.38 -9.77
CA LEU A 94 -5.49 -9.70 -11.02
C LEU A 94 -4.38 -10.76 -10.82
N ARG A 95 -3.66 -10.69 -9.69
CA ARG A 95 -2.69 -11.74 -9.32
C ARG A 95 -3.38 -13.08 -9.08
N ALA A 96 -4.50 -13.10 -8.36
CA ALA A 96 -5.25 -14.32 -8.11
C ALA A 96 -5.79 -14.97 -9.41
N GLU A 97 -6.30 -14.16 -10.35
CA GLU A 97 -6.74 -14.65 -11.67
C GLU A 97 -5.58 -15.26 -12.47
N HIS A 98 -4.39 -14.63 -12.41
CA HIS A 98 -3.20 -15.17 -13.07
C HIS A 98 -2.69 -16.47 -12.43
N ASP A 99 -2.61 -16.50 -11.09
CA ASP A 99 -2.19 -17.66 -10.32
C ASP A 99 -3.14 -18.85 -10.55
N TYR A 100 -4.44 -18.58 -10.72
CA TYR A 100 -5.43 -19.60 -11.06
C TYR A 100 -5.11 -20.27 -12.41
N GLY A 101 -4.86 -19.48 -13.47
CA GLY A 101 -4.52 -20.02 -14.79
C GLY A 101 -3.22 -20.83 -14.78
N VAL A 102 -2.18 -20.31 -14.13
CA VAL A 102 -0.90 -21.03 -13.97
C VAL A 102 -1.10 -22.35 -13.22
N ASN A 103 -1.94 -22.36 -12.19
CA ASN A 103 -2.26 -23.57 -11.43
C ASN A 103 -3.01 -24.61 -12.29
N GLU A 104 -3.96 -24.20 -13.13
CA GLU A 104 -4.64 -25.11 -14.06
C GLU A 104 -3.68 -25.73 -15.07
N GLU A 105 -2.78 -24.94 -15.65
CA GLU A 105 -1.74 -25.42 -16.57
C GLU A 105 -0.76 -26.39 -15.88
N ALA A 106 -0.31 -26.04 -14.67
CA ALA A 106 0.56 -26.91 -13.87
C ALA A 106 -0.11 -28.25 -13.53
N LEU A 107 -1.41 -28.23 -13.23
CA LEU A 107 -2.20 -29.45 -13.02
C LEU A 107 -2.33 -30.26 -14.31
N ALA A 108 -2.57 -29.61 -15.46
CA ALA A 108 -2.63 -30.30 -16.75
C ALA A 108 -1.30 -30.98 -17.09
N TRP A 109 -0.18 -30.30 -16.85
CA TRP A 109 1.17 -30.86 -17.02
C TRP A 109 1.43 -32.05 -16.09
N SER A 110 1.09 -31.91 -14.80
CA SER A 110 1.23 -32.98 -13.81
C SER A 110 0.41 -34.22 -14.21
N ARG A 111 -0.83 -34.03 -14.67
CA ARG A 111 -1.69 -35.12 -15.18
C ARG A 111 -1.09 -35.80 -16.41
N ALA A 112 -0.54 -35.02 -17.36
CA ALA A 112 0.09 -35.56 -18.55
C ALA A 112 1.31 -36.45 -18.22
N ILE A 113 2.09 -36.08 -17.20
CA ILE A 113 3.20 -36.89 -16.69
C ILE A 113 2.67 -38.13 -15.95
N GLY A 114 1.68 -37.98 -15.07
CA GLY A 114 1.09 -39.09 -14.33
C GLY A 114 0.54 -40.18 -15.25
N ALA A 115 -0.15 -39.79 -16.33
CA ALA A 115 -0.66 -40.70 -17.34
C ALA A 115 0.45 -41.50 -18.07
N ARG A 116 1.65 -40.92 -18.24
CA ARG A 116 2.80 -41.63 -18.82
C ARG A 116 3.47 -42.60 -17.85
N LEU A 117 3.34 -42.36 -16.55
CA LEU A 117 3.97 -43.15 -15.49
C LEU A 117 3.01 -44.15 -14.83
N ASP A 118 1.75 -44.20 -15.28
CA ASP A 118 0.66 -44.94 -14.64
C ASP A 118 0.48 -44.60 -13.15
N VAL A 119 0.83 -43.36 -12.78
CA VAL A 119 0.70 -42.82 -11.43
C VAL A 119 -0.53 -41.94 -11.37
N GLN A 120 -1.45 -42.26 -10.47
CA GLN A 120 -2.66 -41.48 -10.26
C GLN A 120 -2.36 -40.25 -9.41
N ILE A 121 -2.38 -39.08 -10.05
CA ILE A 121 -2.21 -37.80 -9.37
C ILE A 121 -3.49 -37.50 -8.56
N PRO A 122 -3.38 -37.19 -7.26
CA PRO A 122 -4.52 -36.75 -6.45
C PRO A 122 -5.22 -35.58 -7.12
N GLN A 123 -6.56 -35.57 -7.11
CA GLN A 123 -7.31 -34.39 -7.51
C GLN A 123 -6.85 -33.21 -6.65
N ALA A 124 -6.66 -32.05 -7.28
CA ALA A 124 -6.44 -30.82 -6.52
C ALA A 124 -7.62 -30.70 -5.54
N VAL A 125 -7.31 -30.56 -4.24
CA VAL A 125 -8.30 -30.12 -3.28
C VAL A 125 -8.79 -28.79 -3.81
N SER A 126 -10.04 -28.75 -4.30
CA SER A 126 -10.68 -27.49 -4.61
C SER A 126 -10.56 -26.65 -3.35
N PRO A 127 -9.88 -25.49 -3.37
CA PRO A 127 -10.02 -24.58 -2.25
C PRO A 127 -11.50 -24.23 -2.26
N ASP A 128 -12.25 -24.74 -1.28
CA ASP A 128 -13.60 -24.28 -1.00
C ASP A 128 -13.48 -22.76 -0.84
N VAL A 129 -13.93 -22.05 -1.86
CA VAL A 129 -14.10 -20.61 -1.81
C VAL A 129 -15.40 -20.40 -1.03
N PRO A 130 -15.36 -19.86 0.20
CA PRO A 130 -16.58 -19.40 0.86
C PRO A 130 -17.25 -18.27 0.08
#